data_AF-A0A0F9ENB7-F1
#
_entry.id   AF-A0A0F9ENB7-F1
#
_cell.length_a   1.000
_cell.length_b   1.000
_cell.length_c   1.000
_cell.angle_alpha   90.00
_cell.angle_beta   90.00
_cell.angle_gamma   90.00
#
_symmetry.space_group_name_H-M   'P 1'
#
loop_
_entity.id
_entity.type
_entity.pdbx_description
1 polymer ?
#
loop_
_entity_poly.entity_id
_entity_poly.type
_entity_poly.pdbx_seq_one_letter_code
_entity_poly.pdbx_strand_id
1 'polypeptide(L)'
;AWVCFDYDQIEAKLVACYSDDEEDLDCFNNNLDIHSMTAVGMLGWEIKEKRYGYIKNLSHVQEDILRLSLVDETGKVLLAAMSKETWGTQRLRSISEEWANRVRTPRNNGSRTWIGACGSPQEWQYPRQPDRESKNNDESRALSFACAAWVLCGGPPPGWQGKDDKTRGLAKVRYCLLYGKDHKAAEDSAYAAEWVKQGGNREELVEAARLFLRSKPGLVACKKKWWDIVAKNCEARTEFGRRRRLYGVWWDRAKEGWNHMIQGWVSDALNLAILDILKDERFHFIYPSHDAVKIAVPGYCLEGHHRDITIGKFKEIVERTWEVNKHKFVSTAGWFIRWPSGEKEAI
;
A
#
# COMPACT_ATOMS: atom_id res chain seq x y z
N ALA A 1 0.04 16.83 25.22
CA ALA A 1 -0.56 15.59 24.68
C ALA A 1 0.55 14.69 24.17
N TRP A 2 0.24 13.50 23.66
CA TRP A 2 1.21 12.64 23.00
C TRP A 2 0.86 12.50 21.52
N VAL A 3 1.79 12.83 20.64
CA VAL A 3 1.70 12.45 19.23
C VAL A 3 2.33 11.08 19.08
N CYS A 4 1.61 10.17 18.47
CA CYS A 4 2.04 8.80 18.25
C CYS A 4 2.03 8.50 16.75
N PHE A 5 3.08 7.83 16.28
CA PHE A 5 3.11 7.25 14.95
C PHE A 5 3.54 5.80 15.01
N ASP A 6 3.09 5.02 14.04
CA ASP A 6 3.40 3.61 13.84
C ASP A 6 3.67 3.38 12.36
N TYR A 7 4.86 2.91 12.00
CA TYR A 7 5.20 2.74 10.59
C TYR A 7 4.31 1.69 9.93
N ASP A 8 3.75 2.02 8.76
CA ASP A 8 2.91 1.08 8.03
C ASP A 8 3.78 0.01 7.36
N GLN A 9 3.78 -1.19 7.93
CA GLN A 9 4.30 -2.41 7.30
C GLN A 9 5.78 -2.30 6.91
N ILE A 10 6.57 -1.54 7.68
CA ILE A 10 7.96 -1.18 7.32
C ILE A 10 8.86 -2.40 7.12
N GLU A 11 8.71 -3.43 7.95
CA GLU A 11 9.46 -4.68 7.80
C GLU A 11 9.14 -5.38 6.47
N ALA A 12 7.88 -5.34 6.03
CA ALA A 12 7.47 -5.95 4.77
C ALA A 12 8.01 -5.16 3.57
N LYS A 13 8.06 -3.82 3.64
CA LYS A 13 8.70 -2.97 2.62
C LYS A 13 10.19 -3.30 2.46
N LEU A 14 10.91 -3.45 3.57
CA LEU A 14 12.32 -3.82 3.56
C LEU A 14 12.55 -5.20 2.95
N VAL A 15 11.72 -6.18 3.34
CA VAL A 15 11.81 -7.52 2.78
C VAL A 15 11.59 -7.49 1.27
N ALA A 16 10.57 -6.78 0.79
CA ALA A 16 10.30 -6.64 -0.65
C ALA A 16 11.49 -6.02 -1.41
N CYS A 17 12.15 -5.01 -0.81
CA CYS A 17 13.36 -4.41 -1.36
C CYS A 17 14.51 -5.43 -1.43
N TYR A 18 14.76 -6.21 -0.37
CA TYR A 18 15.82 -7.23 -0.39
C TYR A 18 15.53 -8.38 -1.35
N SER A 19 14.26 -8.77 -1.52
CA SER A 19 13.86 -9.90 -2.36
C SER A 19 13.59 -9.54 -3.81
N ASP A 20 13.66 -8.26 -4.19
CA ASP A 20 13.26 -7.80 -5.52
C ASP A 20 11.83 -8.28 -5.87
N ASP A 21 10.91 -8.28 -4.90
CA ASP A 21 9.54 -8.79 -5.08
C ASP A 21 8.67 -7.71 -5.72
N GLU A 22 8.58 -7.74 -7.05
CA GLU A 22 7.87 -6.71 -7.84
C GLU A 22 6.41 -6.54 -7.42
N GLU A 23 5.71 -7.62 -7.07
CA GLU A 23 4.31 -7.57 -6.62
C GLU A 23 4.17 -6.83 -5.29
N ASP A 24 5.03 -7.13 -4.31
CA ASP A 24 5.03 -6.43 -3.03
C ASP A 24 5.48 -4.97 -3.19
N LEU A 25 6.49 -4.71 -4.02
CA LEU A 25 6.95 -3.34 -4.31
C LEU A 25 5.85 -2.51 -4.98
N ASP A 26 5.15 -3.07 -5.96
CA ASP A 26 4.00 -2.42 -6.62
C ASP A 26 2.85 -2.19 -5.63
N CYS A 27 2.59 -3.17 -4.75
CA CYS A 27 1.63 -3.03 -3.67
C CYS A 27 1.94 -1.79 -2.80
N PHE A 28 3.19 -1.59 -2.40
CA PHE A 28 3.58 -0.44 -1.59
C PHE A 28 3.56 0.88 -2.36
N ASN A 29 4.00 0.89 -3.61
CA ASN A 29 4.01 2.08 -4.46
C ASN A 29 2.60 2.62 -4.74
N ASN A 30 1.60 1.73 -4.76
CA ASN A 30 0.20 2.07 -4.95
C ASN A 30 -0.59 2.20 -3.63
N ASN A 31 0.10 2.24 -2.49
CA ASN A 31 -0.50 2.34 -1.15
C ASN A 31 -1.59 1.28 -0.89
N LEU A 32 -1.34 0.06 -1.35
CA LEU A 32 -2.25 -1.07 -1.22
C LEU A 32 -2.00 -1.81 0.10
N ASP A 33 -3.06 -2.39 0.66
CA ASP A 33 -2.94 -3.22 1.87
C ASP A 33 -2.30 -4.56 1.54
N ILE A 34 -1.03 -4.73 1.93
CA ILE A 34 -0.25 -5.93 1.61
C ILE A 34 -0.90 -7.22 2.07
N HIS A 35 -1.66 -7.18 3.17
CA HIS A 35 -2.36 -8.36 3.69
C HIS A 35 -3.50 -8.78 2.76
N SER A 36 -4.23 -7.81 2.20
CA SER A 36 -5.23 -8.09 1.17
C SER A 36 -4.59 -8.69 -0.07
N MET A 37 -3.50 -8.12 -0.57
CA MET A 37 -2.79 -8.65 -1.74
C MET A 37 -2.22 -10.05 -1.49
N THR A 38 -1.68 -10.26 -0.30
CA THR A 38 -1.21 -11.58 0.16
C THR A 38 -2.34 -12.61 0.15
N ALA A 39 -3.53 -12.25 0.66
CA ALA A 39 -4.69 -13.14 0.65
C ALA A 39 -5.08 -13.53 -0.78
N VAL A 40 -5.10 -12.57 -1.71
CA VAL A 40 -5.39 -12.79 -3.13
C VAL A 40 -4.42 -13.81 -3.74
N GLY A 41 -3.10 -13.57 -3.59
CA GLY A 41 -2.07 -14.45 -4.12
C GLY A 41 -2.06 -15.82 -3.47
N MET A 42 -2.30 -15.91 -2.16
CA MET A 42 -2.35 -17.18 -1.44
C MET A 42 -3.56 -18.04 -1.82
N LEU A 43 -4.73 -17.42 -1.97
CA LEU A 43 -6.00 -18.13 -2.22
C LEU A 43 -6.25 -18.38 -3.71
N GLY A 44 -5.31 -17.96 -4.57
CA GLY A 44 -5.43 -18.11 -6.02
C GLY A 44 -6.66 -17.37 -6.58
N TRP A 45 -7.08 -16.29 -5.92
CA TRP A 45 -8.16 -15.47 -6.42
C TRP A 45 -7.67 -14.77 -7.68
N GLU A 46 -8.25 -15.12 -8.84
CA GLU A 46 -7.92 -14.45 -10.09
C GLU A 46 -8.26 -12.96 -9.95
N ILE A 47 -7.22 -12.14 -10.03
CA ILE A 47 -7.37 -10.73 -10.37
C ILE A 47 -7.85 -10.69 -11.82
N LYS A 48 -9.17 -10.62 -12.01
CA LYS A 48 -9.73 -10.34 -13.33
C LYS A 48 -9.39 -8.89 -13.64
N GLU A 49 -8.27 -8.65 -14.34
CA GLU A 49 -7.95 -7.36 -14.93
C GLU A 49 -9.17 -6.86 -15.71
N LYS A 50 -9.89 -5.87 -15.17
CA LYS A 50 -10.74 -5.02 -15.99
C LYS A 50 -9.81 -3.95 -16.54
N ARG A 51 -9.34 -4.14 -17.76
CA ARG A 51 -8.67 -3.05 -18.49
C ARG A 51 -9.69 -1.91 -18.64
N TYR A 52 -9.34 -0.72 -18.19
CA TYR A 52 -10.10 0.50 -18.50
C TYR A 52 -9.34 1.23 -19.61
N GLY A 53 -9.93 1.32 -20.79
CA GLY A 53 -9.40 2.13 -21.88
C GLY A 53 -9.98 3.54 -21.81
N TYR A 54 -9.16 4.55 -21.56
CA TYR A 54 -9.57 5.95 -21.75
C TYR A 54 -9.54 6.29 -23.25
N ILE A 55 -10.71 6.48 -23.86
CA ILE A 55 -10.83 6.88 -25.27
C ILE A 55 -10.85 8.41 -25.33
N LYS A 56 -9.74 9.02 -25.74
CA LYS A 56 -9.63 10.49 -25.88
C LYS A 56 -10.20 11.01 -27.21
N ASN A 57 -10.50 10.14 -28.18
CA ASN A 57 -11.14 10.48 -29.45
C ASN A 57 -11.90 9.27 -30.02
N LEU A 58 -13.22 9.40 -30.19
CA LEU A 58 -14.13 8.34 -30.64
C LEU A 58 -14.11 8.06 -32.16
N SER A 59 -13.24 8.71 -32.94
CA SER A 59 -13.29 8.63 -34.41
C SER A 59 -12.61 7.40 -35.02
N HIS A 60 -11.91 6.57 -34.25
CA HIS A 60 -11.15 5.42 -34.77
C HIS A 60 -11.23 4.17 -33.89
N VAL A 61 -12.43 3.75 -33.47
CA VAL A 61 -12.58 2.53 -32.65
C VAL A 61 -13.24 1.42 -33.47
N GLN A 62 -12.40 0.52 -33.99
CA GLN A 62 -12.81 -0.75 -34.61
C GLN A 62 -12.64 -1.89 -33.59
N GLU A 63 -13.70 -2.71 -33.49
CA GLU A 63 -13.81 -4.09 -32.96
C GLU A 63 -13.41 -4.47 -31.51
N ASP A 64 -12.60 -3.72 -30.77
CA ASP A 64 -12.13 -4.19 -29.44
C ASP A 64 -13.03 -3.88 -28.22
N ILE A 65 -14.26 -3.39 -28.43
CA ILE A 65 -15.15 -2.91 -27.35
C ILE A 65 -15.87 -4.03 -26.56
N LEU A 66 -15.74 -5.31 -26.93
CA LEU A 66 -16.52 -6.38 -26.30
C LEU A 66 -16.20 -6.68 -24.82
N ARG A 67 -15.26 -5.97 -24.18
CA ARG A 67 -14.85 -6.21 -22.79
C ARG A 67 -14.63 -4.98 -21.91
N LEU A 68 -14.98 -3.78 -22.37
CA LEU A 68 -14.68 -2.54 -21.64
C LEU A 68 -15.95 -1.92 -21.02
N SER A 69 -15.87 -1.58 -19.72
CA SER A 69 -16.81 -0.65 -19.09
C SER A 69 -16.34 0.78 -19.36
N LEU A 70 -17.21 1.60 -19.96
CA LEU A 70 -16.97 3.03 -20.13
C LEU A 70 -17.35 3.73 -18.83
N VAL A 71 -16.42 4.48 -18.26
CA VAL A 71 -16.62 5.34 -17.09
C VAL A 71 -16.35 6.80 -17.46
N ASP A 72 -17.05 7.73 -16.82
CA ASP A 72 -16.72 9.15 -16.94
C ASP A 72 -15.51 9.55 -16.08
N GLU A 73 -15.13 10.82 -16.17
CA GLU A 73 -14.02 11.43 -15.42
C GLU A 73 -14.23 11.44 -13.89
N THR A 74 -15.46 11.16 -13.43
CA THR A 74 -15.79 11.00 -12.00
C THR A 74 -15.83 9.52 -11.57
N GLY A 75 -15.55 8.59 -12.48
CA GLY A 75 -15.58 7.15 -12.23
C GLY A 75 -16.98 6.52 -12.34
N LYS A 76 -18.00 7.28 -12.76
CA LYS A 76 -19.36 6.74 -12.93
C LYS A 76 -19.44 5.94 -14.22
N VAL A 77 -19.94 4.72 -14.14
CA VAL A 77 -20.13 3.84 -15.31
C VAL A 77 -21.19 4.44 -16.24
N LEU A 78 -20.75 4.86 -17.42
CA LEU A 78 -21.60 5.36 -18.50
C LEU A 78 -22.16 4.23 -19.36
N LEU A 79 -21.39 3.15 -19.53
CA LEU A 79 -21.80 1.98 -20.30
C LEU A 79 -21.17 0.72 -19.71
N ALA A 80 -22.00 -0.22 -19.25
CA ALA A 80 -21.57 -1.56 -18.88
C ALA A 80 -21.65 -2.46 -20.11
N ALA A 81 -20.52 -3.01 -20.56
CA ALA A 81 -20.52 -4.05 -21.58
C ALA A 81 -21.29 -5.26 -21.04
N MET A 82 -22.49 -5.49 -21.55
CA MET A 82 -23.20 -6.75 -21.39
C MET A 82 -22.70 -7.75 -22.43
N SER A 83 -22.67 -9.03 -22.06
CA SER A 83 -22.32 -10.13 -22.96
C SER A 83 -23.18 -10.09 -24.23
N LYS A 84 -22.66 -10.70 -25.31
CA LYS A 84 -23.15 -10.70 -26.70
C LYS A 84 -24.65 -10.99 -26.94
N GLU A 85 -25.45 -11.27 -25.92
CA GLU A 85 -26.75 -11.93 -26.07
C GLU A 85 -27.98 -11.01 -26.10
N THR A 86 -27.90 -9.72 -25.72
CA THR A 86 -29.14 -9.01 -25.36
C THR A 86 -29.55 -7.75 -26.12
N TRP A 87 -28.82 -7.25 -27.13
CA TRP A 87 -29.27 -6.04 -27.83
C TRP A 87 -29.14 -6.11 -29.36
N GLY A 88 -30.27 -5.89 -30.05
CA GLY A 88 -30.35 -5.69 -31.50
C GLY A 88 -29.74 -4.35 -31.92
N THR A 89 -28.97 -4.38 -33.01
CA THR A 89 -28.17 -3.28 -33.59
C THR A 89 -28.93 -1.96 -33.82
N GLN A 90 -30.26 -1.99 -33.91
CA GLN A 90 -31.09 -0.79 -34.11
C GLN A 90 -31.09 0.19 -32.93
N ARG A 91 -30.95 -0.30 -31.69
CA ARG A 91 -31.04 0.54 -30.49
C ARG A 91 -29.71 1.24 -30.15
N LEU A 92 -28.59 0.74 -30.67
CA LEU A 92 -27.28 1.40 -30.61
C LEU A 92 -27.21 2.63 -31.54
N ARG A 93 -27.86 2.58 -32.71
CA ARG A 93 -27.95 3.74 -33.61
C ARG A 93 -28.73 4.89 -32.99
N SER A 94 -29.86 4.62 -32.34
CA SER A 94 -30.69 5.69 -31.76
C SER A 94 -29.98 6.43 -30.63
N ILE A 95 -29.23 5.72 -29.78
CA ILE A 95 -28.45 6.33 -28.69
C ILE A 95 -27.26 7.13 -29.25
N SER A 96 -26.58 6.60 -30.28
CA SER A 96 -25.50 7.31 -30.98
C SER A 96 -25.98 8.59 -31.66
N GLU A 97 -27.16 8.58 -32.28
CA GLU A 97 -27.76 9.74 -32.96
C GLU A 97 -28.26 10.78 -31.95
N GLU A 98 -28.87 10.36 -30.84
CA GLU A 98 -29.27 11.27 -29.75
C GLU A 98 -28.05 11.98 -29.15
N TRP A 99 -26.94 11.28 -28.96
CA TRP A 99 -25.70 11.85 -28.43
C TRP A 99 -24.99 12.76 -29.45
N ALA A 100 -24.93 12.36 -30.73
CA ALA A 100 -24.38 13.21 -31.79
C ALA A 100 -25.16 14.53 -31.92
N ASN A 101 -26.47 14.52 -31.68
CA ASN A 101 -27.30 15.73 -31.70
C ASN A 101 -27.08 16.61 -30.45
N ARG A 102 -26.78 16.02 -29.28
CA ARG A 102 -26.43 16.78 -28.06
C ARG A 102 -25.05 17.42 -28.11
N VAL A 103 -24.11 16.85 -28.88
CA VAL A 103 -22.76 17.40 -29.06
C VAL A 103 -22.71 18.45 -30.17
N ARG A 104 -23.65 18.41 -31.13
CA ARG A 104 -23.73 19.36 -32.26
C ARG A 104 -24.47 20.66 -31.97
N THR A 105 -25.08 20.84 -30.79
CA THR A 105 -25.67 22.13 -30.41
C THR A 105 -24.56 23.14 -30.12
N PRO A 106 -24.43 24.24 -30.89
CA PRO A 106 -23.40 25.23 -30.64
C PRO A 106 -23.70 25.96 -29.33
N ARG A 107 -22.81 25.86 -28.34
CA ARG A 107 -22.68 26.95 -27.35
C ARG A 107 -22.03 28.12 -28.06
N ASN A 108 -22.80 29.18 -28.20
CA ASN A 108 -22.35 30.45 -28.78
C ASN A 108 -21.11 31.01 -28.05
N ASN A 109 -20.16 31.45 -28.88
CA ASN A 109 -19.22 32.56 -28.72
C ASN A 109 -18.23 32.55 -27.54
N GLY A 110 -16.94 32.38 -27.89
CA GLY A 110 -15.85 32.88 -27.06
C GLY A 110 -14.46 32.34 -27.39
N SER A 111 -13.83 32.87 -28.44
CA SER A 111 -12.40 32.80 -28.78
C SER A 111 -11.86 31.56 -29.52
N ARG A 112 -11.35 31.86 -30.72
CA ARG A 112 -10.55 31.01 -31.61
C ARG A 112 -9.07 31.10 -31.20
N THR A 113 -8.34 29.99 -31.26
CA THR A 113 -7.19 29.87 -32.18
C THR A 113 -6.81 28.39 -32.36
N TRP A 114 -6.78 27.97 -33.62
CA TRP A 114 -6.16 26.74 -34.12
C TRP A 114 -5.07 27.15 -35.12
N ILE A 115 -4.25 26.15 -35.52
CA ILE A 115 -3.03 26.14 -36.35
C ILE A 115 -1.78 26.17 -35.47
N GLY A 116 -0.90 25.17 -35.42
CA GLY A 116 -0.70 23.93 -36.19
C GLY A 116 0.81 23.70 -36.33
N ALA A 117 1.30 22.48 -36.11
CA ALA A 117 2.47 21.86 -36.78
C ALA A 117 2.98 20.63 -36.00
N CYS A 118 3.40 19.63 -36.78
CA CYS A 118 3.97 18.35 -36.37
C CYS A 118 5.27 18.50 -35.56
N GLY A 119 5.42 17.69 -34.51
CA GLY A 119 6.65 17.54 -33.72
C GLY A 119 6.67 16.17 -33.03
N SER A 120 7.85 15.57 -32.99
CA SER A 120 8.21 14.19 -32.59
C SER A 120 7.79 13.73 -31.17
N PRO A 121 7.81 12.41 -30.88
CA PRO A 121 7.36 11.86 -29.60
C PRO A 121 8.43 12.04 -28.51
N GLN A 122 8.25 13.02 -27.64
CA GLN A 122 8.91 13.13 -26.34
C GLN A 122 8.05 14.04 -25.43
N GLU A 123 8.10 13.75 -24.13
CA GLU A 123 7.40 14.39 -23.01
C GLU A 123 6.01 13.86 -22.64
N TRP A 124 6.01 12.91 -21.70
CA TRP A 124 4.89 12.74 -20.76
C TRP A 124 4.81 13.98 -19.86
N GLN A 125 3.86 14.87 -20.10
CA GLN A 125 3.51 15.92 -19.15
C GLN A 125 2.37 15.45 -18.24
N TYR A 126 2.65 15.38 -16.94
CA TYR A 126 1.62 15.18 -15.91
C TYR A 126 0.64 16.37 -15.91
N PRO A 127 -0.68 16.15 -15.79
CA PRO A 127 -1.62 17.25 -15.63
C PRO A 127 -1.40 17.96 -14.28
N ARG A 128 -1.39 19.30 -14.32
CA ARG A 128 -1.46 20.15 -13.13
C ARG A 128 -2.72 19.82 -12.33
N GLN A 129 -2.59 19.69 -11.02
CA GLN A 129 -3.73 19.58 -10.11
C GLN A 129 -4.63 20.82 -10.23
N PRO A 130 -5.97 20.66 -10.28
CA PRO A 130 -6.87 21.80 -10.20
C PRO A 130 -6.94 22.32 -8.75
N ASP A 131 -6.88 23.64 -8.63
CA ASP A 131 -7.09 24.38 -7.38
C ASP A 131 -8.44 23.99 -6.75
N ARG A 132 -8.42 23.56 -5.49
CA ARG A 132 -9.62 23.19 -4.72
C ARG A 132 -10.01 24.31 -3.76
N GLU A 133 -10.90 25.19 -4.24
CA GLU A 133 -11.94 25.77 -3.40
C GLU A 133 -13.27 25.07 -3.68
N SER A 134 -13.75 24.28 -2.71
CA SER A 134 -15.16 24.27 -2.27
C SER A 134 -15.40 23.13 -1.28
N LYS A 135 -16.00 23.50 -0.16
CA LYS A 135 -16.52 22.63 0.89
C LYS A 135 -17.83 21.99 0.41
N ASN A 136 -18.01 20.69 0.65
CA ASN A 136 -19.18 20.13 1.35
C ASN A 136 -19.23 18.59 1.36
N ASN A 137 -19.50 18.07 2.57
CA ASN A 137 -20.32 16.91 2.95
C ASN A 137 -19.79 15.47 2.83
N ASP A 138 -19.26 15.00 3.97
CA ASP A 138 -19.53 13.78 4.78
C ASP A 138 -19.95 12.42 4.19
N GLU A 139 -20.27 12.26 2.90
CA GLU A 139 -20.53 10.93 2.31
C GLU A 139 -19.31 10.34 1.56
N SER A 140 -18.26 11.14 1.35
CA SER A 140 -17.03 10.70 0.66
C SER A 140 -16.05 9.91 1.54
N ARG A 141 -16.28 9.83 2.87
CA ARG A 141 -15.39 9.11 3.79
C ARG A 141 -15.65 7.60 3.88
N ALA A 142 -16.82 7.12 3.47
CA ALA A 142 -17.12 5.68 3.45
C ALA A 142 -16.49 4.94 2.26
N LEU A 143 -16.01 5.67 1.24
CA LEU A 143 -15.40 5.11 0.03
C LEU A 143 -13.86 5.05 0.08
N SER A 144 -13.20 5.48 1.16
CA SER A 144 -11.73 5.58 1.21
C SER A 144 -11.00 4.27 1.58
N PHE A 145 -11.69 3.13 1.63
CA PHE A 145 -11.07 1.83 2.00
C PHE A 145 -11.41 0.67 1.06
N ALA A 146 -11.89 0.93 -0.15
CA ALA A 146 -11.66 -0.03 -1.22
C ALA A 146 -10.16 -0.02 -1.50
N CYS A 147 -9.44 -1.10 -1.14
CA CYS A 147 -8.03 -1.27 -1.56
C CYS A 147 -7.96 -0.88 -3.05
N ALA A 148 -7.10 0.05 -3.45
CA ALA A 148 -7.09 0.53 -4.84
C ALA A 148 -6.84 -0.64 -5.83
N ALA A 149 -6.24 -1.73 -5.34
CA ALA A 149 -6.17 -3.03 -5.97
C ALA A 149 -7.54 -3.52 -6.43
N TRP A 150 -8.56 -3.51 -5.56
CA TRP A 150 -9.91 -3.93 -5.90
C TRP A 150 -10.55 -3.06 -6.98
N VAL A 151 -10.22 -1.77 -7.05
CA VAL A 151 -10.70 -0.89 -8.13
C VAL A 151 -10.11 -1.34 -9.48
N LEU A 152 -8.84 -1.78 -9.51
CA LEU A 152 -8.22 -2.39 -10.68
C LEU A 152 -8.71 -3.82 -10.96
N CYS A 153 -9.17 -4.54 -9.92
CA CYS A 153 -9.62 -5.94 -9.98
C CYS A 153 -11.14 -6.12 -10.15
N GLY A 154 -11.92 -5.04 -10.28
CA GLY A 154 -13.39 -5.11 -10.47
C GLY A 154 -14.21 -5.32 -9.19
N GLY A 155 -13.67 -4.98 -8.02
CA GLY A 155 -14.26 -5.08 -6.70
C GLY A 155 -13.62 -6.17 -5.84
N PRO A 156 -13.81 -6.13 -4.50
CA PRO A 156 -13.37 -7.21 -3.64
C PRO A 156 -14.09 -8.53 -3.99
N PRO A 157 -13.52 -9.69 -3.61
CA PRO A 157 -14.12 -10.99 -3.83
C PRO A 157 -15.48 -11.01 -3.14
N PRO A 158 -16.48 -11.72 -3.68
CA PRO A 158 -17.77 -11.85 -3.04
C PRO A 158 -17.61 -12.30 -1.59
N GLY A 159 -18.12 -11.51 -0.65
CA GLY A 159 -18.07 -11.81 0.79
C GLY A 159 -16.95 -11.15 1.59
N TRP A 160 -16.07 -10.35 0.97
CA TRP A 160 -15.00 -9.65 1.69
C TRP A 160 -15.51 -8.57 2.65
N GLN A 161 -15.09 -8.64 3.91
CA GLN A 161 -15.56 -7.78 5.01
C GLN A 161 -14.59 -6.64 5.35
N GLY A 162 -13.65 -6.30 4.46
CA GLY A 162 -12.72 -5.19 4.68
C GLY A 162 -11.57 -5.57 5.62
N LYS A 163 -11.18 -4.64 6.50
CA LYS A 163 -10.04 -4.84 7.42
C LYS A 163 -10.27 -5.96 8.45
N ASP A 164 -11.53 -6.25 8.73
CA ASP A 164 -11.99 -7.25 9.69
C ASP A 164 -12.22 -8.62 9.06
N ASP A 165 -11.95 -8.77 7.75
CA ASP A 165 -12.07 -10.03 7.06
C ASP A 165 -11.11 -11.08 7.62
N LYS A 166 -11.64 -12.27 7.95
CA LYS A 166 -10.86 -13.38 8.51
C LYS A 166 -9.73 -13.83 7.58
N THR A 167 -9.92 -13.72 6.26
CA THR A 167 -8.88 -14.07 5.27
C THR A 167 -7.73 -13.06 5.26
N ARG A 168 -8.02 -11.77 5.50
CA ARG A 168 -6.99 -10.75 5.74
C ARG A 168 -6.20 -11.05 7.01
N GLY A 169 -6.90 -11.49 8.07
CA GLY A 169 -6.28 -12.01 9.29
C GLY A 169 -5.31 -13.14 8.96
N LEU A 170 -5.78 -14.18 8.28
CA LEU A 170 -4.98 -15.33 7.86
C LEU A 170 -3.73 -14.94 7.06
N ALA A 171 -3.83 -13.93 6.19
CA ALA A 171 -2.70 -13.41 5.41
C ALA A 171 -1.60 -12.73 6.25
N LYS A 172 -1.85 -12.42 7.54
CA LYS A 172 -0.80 -12.01 8.49
C LYS A 172 0.19 -13.13 8.78
N VAL A 173 -0.08 -14.38 8.37
CA VAL A 173 0.89 -15.49 8.38
C VAL A 173 2.22 -15.11 7.70
N ARG A 174 2.18 -14.17 6.75
CA ARG A 174 3.35 -13.50 6.18
C ARG A 174 4.40 -13.14 7.23
N TYR A 175 4.03 -12.50 8.34
CA TYR A 175 4.98 -12.05 9.37
C TYR A 175 5.68 -13.23 10.07
N CYS A 176 4.99 -14.36 10.23
CA CYS A 176 5.60 -15.58 10.76
C CYS A 176 6.69 -16.11 9.81
N LEU A 177 6.48 -15.92 8.51
CA LEU A 177 7.30 -16.48 7.44
C LEU A 177 8.37 -15.53 6.92
N LEU A 178 8.31 -14.24 7.27
CA LEU A 178 9.41 -13.31 7.04
C LEU A 178 10.69 -13.82 7.71
N TYR A 179 10.57 -14.37 8.93
CA TYR A 179 11.70 -14.88 9.72
C TYR A 179 11.74 -16.41 9.82
N GLY A 180 10.65 -17.10 9.49
CA GLY A 180 10.54 -18.55 9.56
C GLY A 180 11.32 -19.29 8.47
N LYS A 181 11.81 -20.49 8.80
CA LYS A 181 12.46 -21.41 7.85
C LYS A 181 11.49 -21.90 6.77
N ASP A 182 10.35 -22.37 7.25
CA ASP A 182 9.33 -23.07 6.48
C ASP A 182 7.95 -22.81 7.12
N HIS A 183 6.94 -23.47 6.59
CA HIS A 183 5.54 -23.30 7.00
C HIS A 183 5.29 -23.63 8.48
N LYS A 184 6.11 -24.47 9.12
CA LYS A 184 5.94 -24.81 10.55
C LYS A 184 6.19 -23.63 11.46
N ALA A 185 6.96 -22.63 11.00
CA ALA A 185 7.16 -21.39 11.76
C ALA A 185 5.84 -20.63 12.04
N ALA A 186 4.79 -20.87 11.25
CA ALA A 186 3.47 -20.33 11.52
C ALA A 186 2.83 -20.97 12.76
N GLU A 187 3.02 -22.27 12.98
CA GLU A 187 2.49 -23.01 14.13
C GLU A 187 3.14 -22.57 15.45
N ASP A 188 4.46 -22.35 15.43
CA ASP A 188 5.25 -21.95 16.59
C ASP A 188 5.18 -20.43 16.90
N SER A 189 4.43 -19.68 16.08
CA SER A 189 4.36 -18.22 16.22
C SER A 189 3.45 -17.78 17.37
N ALA A 190 3.73 -16.62 17.96
CA ALA A 190 2.79 -15.97 18.88
C ALA A 190 1.43 -15.69 18.19
N TYR A 191 1.46 -15.48 16.87
CA TYR A 191 0.26 -15.26 16.07
C TYR A 191 -0.65 -16.48 16.01
N ALA A 192 -0.12 -17.72 16.10
CA ALA A 192 -0.94 -18.92 16.13
C ALA A 192 -1.93 -18.93 17.30
N ALA A 193 -1.50 -18.46 18.48
CA ALA A 193 -2.37 -18.36 19.65
C ALA A 193 -3.45 -17.28 19.46
N GLU A 194 -3.12 -16.16 18.82
CA GLU A 194 -4.08 -15.10 18.49
C GLU A 194 -5.11 -15.56 17.46
N TRP A 195 -4.66 -16.26 16.42
CA TRP A 195 -5.51 -16.82 15.37
C TRP A 195 -6.55 -17.80 15.94
N VAL A 196 -6.13 -18.68 16.84
CA VAL A 196 -7.05 -19.61 17.53
C VAL A 196 -8.07 -18.85 18.39
N LYS A 197 -7.66 -17.78 19.09
CA LYS A 197 -8.60 -16.93 19.86
C LYS A 197 -9.63 -16.23 18.98
N GLN A 198 -9.29 -15.95 17.72
CA GLN A 198 -10.20 -15.37 16.72
C GLN A 198 -11.09 -16.42 16.03
N GLY A 199 -11.07 -17.68 16.50
CA GLY A 199 -11.90 -18.77 15.95
C GLY A 199 -11.32 -19.41 14.69
N GLY A 200 -10.02 -19.23 14.42
CA GLY A 200 -9.28 -20.04 13.45
C GLY A 200 -8.76 -21.34 14.04
N ASN A 201 -8.23 -22.24 13.20
CA ASN A 201 -7.45 -23.40 13.66
C ASN A 201 -6.00 -23.35 13.16
N ARG A 202 -5.12 -24.14 13.78
CA ARG A 202 -3.68 -24.11 13.46
C ARG A 202 -3.39 -24.72 12.10
N GLU A 203 -4.16 -25.72 11.69
CA GLU A 203 -4.03 -26.40 10.41
C GLU A 203 -4.28 -25.44 9.25
N GLU A 204 -5.32 -24.60 9.34
CA GLU A 204 -5.61 -23.50 8.41
C GLU A 204 -4.42 -22.53 8.31
N LEU A 205 -3.83 -22.15 9.45
CA LEU A 205 -2.69 -21.24 9.48
C LEU A 205 -1.44 -21.85 8.83
N VAL A 206 -1.19 -23.14 9.07
CA VAL A 206 -0.07 -23.86 8.47
C VAL A 206 -0.29 -24.05 6.96
N GLU A 207 -1.51 -24.31 6.51
CA GLU A 207 -1.79 -24.41 5.07
C GLU A 207 -1.66 -23.05 4.38
N ALA A 208 -2.19 -21.99 4.99
CA ALA A 208 -1.96 -20.62 4.56
C ALA A 208 -0.46 -20.30 4.47
N ALA A 209 0.33 -20.77 5.44
CA ALA A 209 1.77 -20.60 5.41
C ALA A 209 2.44 -21.30 4.21
N ARG A 210 1.98 -22.51 3.86
CA ARG A 210 2.47 -23.23 2.66
C ARG A 210 2.11 -22.49 1.39
N LEU A 211 0.86 -22.02 1.27
CA LEU A 211 0.39 -21.25 0.12
C LEU A 211 1.19 -19.96 -0.06
N PHE A 212 1.47 -19.24 1.03
CA PHE A 212 2.30 -18.04 1.00
C PHE A 212 3.72 -18.30 0.48
N LEU A 213 4.40 -19.33 1.01
CA LEU A 213 5.75 -19.66 0.56
C LEU A 213 5.78 -20.10 -0.91
N ARG A 214 4.71 -20.75 -1.39
CA ARG A 214 4.55 -21.14 -2.80
C ARG A 214 4.30 -19.94 -3.71
N SER A 215 3.50 -18.96 -3.27
CA SER A 215 3.23 -17.76 -4.06
C SER A 215 4.42 -16.78 -4.10
N LYS A 216 5.39 -16.91 -3.17
CA LYS A 216 6.55 -16.00 -3.06
C LYS A 216 7.91 -16.73 -3.23
N PRO A 217 8.20 -17.35 -4.39
CA PRO A 217 9.45 -18.07 -4.61
C PRO A 217 10.69 -17.15 -4.54
N GLY A 218 10.57 -15.90 -5.01
CA GLY A 218 11.64 -14.89 -4.94
C GLY A 218 12.05 -14.58 -3.51
N LEU A 219 11.08 -14.33 -2.62
CA LEU A 219 11.31 -14.18 -1.19
C LEU A 219 12.02 -15.39 -0.59
N VAL A 220 11.57 -16.61 -0.90
CA VAL A 220 12.19 -17.84 -0.38
C VAL A 220 13.66 -17.96 -0.82
N ALA A 221 13.94 -17.69 -2.09
CA ALA A 221 15.30 -17.71 -2.63
C ALA A 221 16.18 -16.63 -1.98
N CYS A 222 15.66 -15.41 -1.83
CA CYS A 222 16.34 -14.30 -1.18
C CYS A 222 16.72 -14.62 0.27
N LYS A 223 15.77 -15.14 1.08
CA LYS A 223 16.04 -15.54 2.46
C LYS A 223 17.16 -16.57 2.54
N LYS A 224 17.11 -17.61 1.70
CA LYS A 224 18.16 -18.65 1.68
C LYS A 224 19.54 -18.06 1.37
N LYS A 225 19.62 -17.21 0.33
CA LYS A 225 20.85 -16.50 -0.02
C LYS A 225 21.41 -15.71 1.17
N TRP A 226 20.58 -14.90 1.83
CA TRP A 226 21.04 -14.09 2.96
C TRP A 226 21.36 -14.92 4.20
N TRP A 227 20.59 -15.97 4.50
CA TRP A 227 20.89 -16.93 5.56
C TRP A 227 22.29 -17.53 5.39
N ASP A 228 22.62 -17.98 4.18
CA ASP A 228 23.94 -18.53 3.88
C ASP A 228 25.05 -17.48 4.09
N ILE A 229 24.84 -16.25 3.61
CA ILE A 229 25.80 -15.15 3.76
C ILE A 229 26.06 -14.82 5.23
N VAL A 230 25.01 -14.53 6.00
CA VAL A 230 25.16 -14.09 7.41
C VAL A 230 25.64 -15.23 8.31
N ALA A 231 25.20 -16.46 8.07
CA ALA A 231 25.64 -17.62 8.85
C ALA A 231 27.11 -17.96 8.59
N LYS A 232 27.57 -17.84 7.33
CA LYS A 232 28.97 -18.03 6.96
C LYS A 232 29.87 -16.95 7.55
N ASN A 233 29.44 -15.69 7.50
CA ASN A 233 30.23 -14.57 7.98
C ASN A 233 30.22 -14.42 9.51
N CYS A 234 29.29 -15.08 10.21
CA CYS A 234 29.04 -14.89 11.64
C CYS A 234 28.82 -13.42 12.03
N GLU A 235 28.36 -12.60 11.07
CA GLU A 235 27.94 -11.23 11.31
C GLU A 235 26.84 -10.83 10.32
N ALA A 236 25.98 -9.91 10.77
CA ALA A 236 25.00 -9.22 9.94
C ALA A 236 25.14 -7.71 10.14
N ARG A 237 24.79 -6.94 9.10
CA ARG A 237 24.84 -5.47 9.11
C ARG A 237 23.55 -4.91 8.54
N THR A 238 23.05 -3.84 9.14
CA THR A 238 21.99 -3.01 8.54
C THR A 238 22.59 -2.14 7.44
N GLU A 239 21.76 -1.55 6.57
CA GLU A 239 22.21 -0.56 5.56
C GLU A 239 22.88 0.67 6.20
N PHE A 240 22.59 0.97 7.47
CA PHE A 240 23.27 2.02 8.24
C PHE A 240 24.63 1.58 8.81
N GLY A 241 25.07 0.34 8.52
CA GLY A 241 26.33 -0.21 8.96
C GLY A 241 26.32 -0.81 10.38
N ARG A 242 25.17 -0.83 11.08
CA ARG A 242 25.06 -1.39 12.43
C ARG A 242 25.32 -2.89 12.41
N ARG A 243 26.43 -3.30 13.03
CA ARG A 243 26.89 -4.69 13.09
C ARG A 243 26.28 -5.46 14.26
N ARG A 244 25.85 -6.70 13.99
CA ARG A 244 25.64 -7.75 15.01
C ARG A 244 26.57 -8.93 14.73
N ARG A 245 27.30 -9.37 15.75
CA ARG A 245 28.03 -10.65 15.72
C ARG A 245 27.07 -11.78 16.05
N LEU A 246 27.16 -12.88 15.32
CA LEU A 246 26.24 -14.01 15.39
C LEU A 246 26.98 -15.25 15.91
N TYR A 247 26.38 -15.95 16.85
CA TYR A 247 26.96 -17.13 17.49
C TYR A 247 26.01 -18.33 17.37
N GLY A 248 26.48 -19.54 17.70
CA GLY A 248 25.66 -20.75 17.68
C GLY A 248 25.73 -21.55 16.38
N VAL A 249 24.77 -22.44 16.18
CA VAL A 249 24.73 -23.29 14.99
C VAL A 249 24.33 -22.49 13.76
N TRP A 250 24.47 -23.08 12.57
CA TRP A 250 24.21 -22.38 11.31
C TRP A 250 22.81 -21.74 11.27
N TRP A 251 21.79 -22.44 11.75
CA TRP A 251 20.41 -21.95 11.71
C TRP A 251 20.16 -20.74 12.62
N ASP A 252 20.72 -20.75 13.83
CA ASP A 252 20.57 -19.62 14.76
C ASP A 252 21.18 -18.36 14.14
N ARG A 253 22.40 -18.48 13.59
CA ARG A 253 23.07 -17.38 12.89
C ARG A 253 22.28 -16.90 11.68
N ALA A 254 21.80 -17.82 10.85
CA ALA A 254 20.98 -17.48 9.68
C ALA A 254 19.74 -16.67 10.07
N LYS A 255 18.95 -17.18 11.01
CA LYS A 255 17.71 -16.57 11.47
C LYS A 255 17.95 -15.21 12.14
N GLU A 256 18.88 -15.13 13.09
CA GLU A 256 19.21 -13.90 13.81
C GLU A 256 19.85 -12.85 12.92
N GLY A 257 20.69 -13.27 11.97
CA GLY A 257 21.34 -12.39 11.02
C GLY A 257 20.32 -11.73 10.08
N TRP A 258 19.43 -12.52 9.49
CA TRP A 258 18.34 -12.01 8.65
C TRP A 258 17.38 -11.09 9.44
N ASN A 259 16.99 -11.50 10.64
CA ASN A 259 16.17 -10.66 11.51
C ASN A 259 16.87 -9.33 11.83
N HIS A 260 18.17 -9.35 12.16
CA HIS A 260 18.93 -8.13 12.44
C HIS A 260 19.01 -7.19 11.24
N MET A 261 19.14 -7.71 10.03
CA MET A 261 19.15 -6.86 8.82
C MET A 261 17.86 -6.06 8.66
N ILE A 262 16.70 -6.63 9.02
CA ILE A 262 15.39 -6.00 8.88
C ILE A 262 15.05 -5.19 10.13
N GLN A 263 14.91 -5.84 11.29
CA GLN A 263 14.51 -5.18 12.53
C GLN A 263 15.56 -4.19 13.02
N GLY A 264 16.84 -4.50 12.78
CA GLY A 264 17.91 -3.56 13.03
C GLY A 264 17.79 -2.32 12.14
N TRP A 265 17.48 -2.48 10.86
CA TRP A 265 17.26 -1.32 10.00
C TRP A 265 16.07 -0.48 10.48
N VAL A 266 14.95 -1.11 10.85
CA VAL A 266 13.75 -0.39 11.36
C VAL A 266 14.09 0.43 12.60
N SER A 267 14.82 -0.18 13.53
CA SER A 267 15.28 0.50 14.73
C SER A 267 16.26 1.64 14.41
N ASP A 268 17.11 1.52 13.39
CA ASP A 268 18.01 2.60 12.97
C ASP A 268 17.22 3.78 12.37
N ALA A 269 16.29 3.50 11.46
CA ALA A 269 15.42 4.52 10.85
C ALA A 269 14.55 5.24 11.90
N LEU A 270 13.97 4.49 12.84
CA LEU A 270 13.18 5.06 13.94
C LEU A 270 14.01 5.97 14.83
N ASN A 271 15.23 5.56 15.19
CA ASN A 271 16.13 6.38 15.98
C ASN A 271 16.51 7.68 15.27
N LEU A 272 16.76 7.64 13.95
CA LEU A 272 17.01 8.84 13.16
C LEU A 272 15.80 9.79 13.16
N ALA A 273 14.59 9.25 12.99
CA ALA A 273 13.37 10.05 13.04
C ALA A 273 13.16 10.69 14.42
N ILE A 274 13.39 9.95 15.51
CA ILE A 274 13.34 10.49 16.88
C ILE A 274 14.36 11.62 17.05
N LEU A 275 15.62 11.40 16.66
CA LEU A 275 16.66 12.43 16.78
C LEU A 275 16.31 13.70 16.00
N ASP A 276 15.77 13.57 14.80
CA ASP A 276 15.33 14.70 13.99
C ASP A 276 14.14 15.46 14.61
N ILE A 277 13.18 14.74 15.20
CA ILE A 277 12.05 15.36 15.94
C ILE A 277 12.57 16.13 17.16
N LEU A 278 13.46 15.53 17.94
CA LEU A 278 13.97 16.09 19.19
C LEU A 278 14.98 17.22 19.01
N LYS A 279 15.32 17.59 17.77
CA LYS A 279 16.00 18.87 17.48
C LYS A 279 15.18 20.08 17.94
N ASP A 280 13.86 19.91 18.06
CA ASP A 280 12.99 20.88 18.70
C ASP A 280 12.86 20.54 20.19
N GLU A 281 13.52 21.33 21.03
CA GLU A 281 13.65 21.09 22.47
C GLU A 281 12.31 21.13 23.23
N ARG A 282 11.24 21.59 22.58
CA ARG A 282 9.89 21.59 23.15
C ARG A 282 9.28 20.20 23.20
N PHE A 283 9.82 19.24 22.43
CA PHE A 283 9.30 17.88 22.35
C PHE A 283 10.12 16.94 23.22
N HIS A 284 9.43 16.00 23.87
CA HIS A 284 10.10 15.01 24.71
C HIS A 284 9.74 13.60 24.27
N PHE A 285 10.75 12.76 24.14
CA PHE A 285 10.54 11.34 23.90
C PHE A 285 9.93 10.67 25.13
N ILE A 286 8.91 9.84 24.93
CA ILE A 286 8.28 9.06 26.01
C ILE A 286 8.80 7.63 25.97
N TYR A 287 8.47 6.90 24.90
CA TYR A 287 8.78 5.47 24.80
C TYR A 287 8.64 4.97 23.35
N PRO A 288 9.51 4.07 22.87
CA PRO A 288 9.38 3.41 21.58
C PRO A 288 8.64 2.08 21.70
N SER A 289 7.79 1.73 20.74
CA SER A 289 7.08 0.45 20.68
C SER A 289 7.35 -0.22 19.34
N HIS A 290 8.46 -0.97 19.23
CA HIS A 290 8.92 -1.61 18.00
C HIS A 290 9.13 -0.60 16.86
N ASP A 291 8.19 -0.53 15.91
CA ASP A 291 8.12 0.37 14.75
C ASP A 291 7.26 1.62 14.99
N ALA A 292 6.81 1.82 16.23
CA ALA A 292 6.03 2.97 16.67
C ALA A 292 6.74 3.81 17.73
N VAL A 293 6.39 5.09 17.87
CA VAL A 293 6.93 6.01 18.88
C VAL A 293 5.84 6.88 19.47
N LYS A 294 6.02 7.26 20.75
CA LYS A 294 5.23 8.28 21.43
C LYS A 294 6.11 9.49 21.79
N ILE A 295 5.71 10.67 21.34
CA ILE A 295 6.38 11.94 21.61
C ILE A 295 5.43 12.83 22.41
N ALA A 296 5.89 13.35 23.55
CA ALA A 296 5.20 14.39 24.30
C ALA A 296 5.34 15.71 23.55
N VAL A 297 4.20 16.34 23.29
CA VAL A 297 4.11 17.62 22.59
C VAL A 297 3.29 18.59 23.44
N PRO A 298 3.76 19.83 23.67
CA PRO A 298 3.00 20.85 24.37
C PRO A 298 1.63 21.09 23.71
N GLY A 299 0.59 21.32 24.51
CA GLY A 299 -0.79 21.47 24.00
C GLY A 299 -0.92 22.56 22.92
N TYR A 300 -0.28 23.71 23.15
CA TYR A 300 -0.29 24.84 22.20
C TYR A 300 0.32 24.52 20.83
N CYS A 301 1.18 23.50 20.71
CA CYS A 301 1.70 23.05 19.42
C CYS A 301 0.69 22.20 18.64
N LEU A 302 -0.41 21.80 19.26
CA LEU A 302 -1.46 20.93 18.69
C LEU A 302 -2.80 21.66 18.53
N GLU A 303 -2.80 22.99 18.63
CA GLU A 303 -3.98 23.84 18.48
C GLU A 303 -3.92 24.67 17.19
N GLY A 304 -5.05 24.75 16.48
CA GLY A 304 -5.20 25.56 15.27
C GLY A 304 -4.10 25.33 14.23
N HIS A 305 -3.55 26.42 13.71
CA HIS A 305 -2.48 26.38 12.70
C HIS A 305 -1.17 25.74 13.20
N HIS A 306 -0.86 25.82 14.50
CA HIS A 306 0.35 25.20 15.04
C HIS A 306 0.33 23.68 14.94
N ARG A 307 -0.87 23.09 15.00
CA ARG A 307 -1.06 21.65 14.79
C ARG A 307 -0.57 21.23 13.42
N ASP A 308 -1.02 21.90 12.37
CA ASP A 308 -0.68 21.53 10.99
C ASP A 308 0.82 21.66 10.74
N ILE A 309 1.46 22.69 11.29
CA ILE A 309 2.92 22.85 11.24
C ILE A 309 3.62 21.71 11.96
N THR A 310 3.21 21.42 13.19
CA THR A 310 3.88 20.42 14.04
C THR A 310 3.75 19.02 13.45
N ILE A 311 2.52 18.62 13.08
CA ILE A 311 2.25 17.33 12.45
C ILE A 311 2.89 17.25 11.06
N GLY A 312 2.83 18.33 10.26
CA GLY A 312 3.46 18.39 8.95
C GLY A 312 4.97 18.13 9.03
N LYS A 313 5.65 18.78 9.98
CA LYS A 313 7.08 18.55 10.26
C LYS A 313 7.35 17.11 10.70
N PHE A 314 6.50 16.54 11.55
CA PHE A 314 6.65 15.14 11.97
C PHE A 314 6.49 14.18 10.79
N LYS A 315 5.49 14.39 9.94
CA LYS A 315 5.27 13.59 8.73
C LYS A 315 6.43 13.72 7.75
N GLU A 316 6.98 14.92 7.52
CA GLU A 316 8.16 15.10 6.68
C GLU A 316 9.38 14.29 7.19
N ILE A 317 9.58 14.27 8.51
CA ILE A 317 10.67 13.54 9.16
C ILE A 317 10.42 12.02 9.12
N VAL A 318 9.20 11.57 9.42
CA VAL A 318 8.90 10.14 9.59
C VAL A 318 8.63 9.48 8.24
N GLU A 319 7.86 10.12 7.35
CA GLU A 319 7.42 9.61 6.05
C GLU A 319 8.38 10.00 4.92
N ARG A 320 9.68 9.89 5.17
CA ARG A 320 10.72 10.19 4.18
C ARG A 320 10.94 9.03 3.22
N THR A 321 11.58 9.32 2.10
CA THR A 321 12.03 8.30 1.15
C THR A 321 13.33 7.67 1.63
N TRP A 322 13.37 6.34 1.63
CA TRP A 322 14.56 5.54 1.91
C TRP A 322 15.01 4.81 0.66
N GLU A 323 16.31 4.52 0.57
CA GLU A 323 16.88 3.66 -0.45
C GLU A 323 17.47 2.41 0.22
N VAL A 324 16.98 1.23 -0.17
CA VAL A 324 17.41 -0.06 0.38
C VAL A 324 17.55 -1.04 -0.78
N ASN A 325 18.72 -1.67 -0.90
CA ASN A 325 19.02 -2.64 -1.97
C ASN A 325 18.59 -2.17 -3.38
N LYS A 326 18.95 -0.93 -3.76
CA LYS A 326 18.61 -0.21 -5.01
C LYS A 326 17.15 0.25 -5.18
N HIS A 327 16.25 -0.12 -4.26
CA HIS A 327 14.85 0.28 -4.32
C HIS A 327 14.60 1.49 -3.45
N LYS A 328 13.69 2.34 -3.89
CA LYS A 328 13.21 3.49 -3.11
C LYS A 328 11.80 3.23 -2.61
N PHE A 329 11.53 3.56 -1.36
CA PHE A 329 10.18 3.51 -0.81
C PHE A 329 9.96 4.63 0.21
N VAL A 330 8.70 5.00 0.43
CA VAL A 330 8.29 5.99 1.44
C VAL A 330 7.87 5.27 2.73
N SER A 331 8.44 5.66 3.87
CA SER A 331 8.08 5.10 5.18
C SER A 331 6.81 5.73 5.77
N THR A 332 5.67 5.50 5.13
CA THR A 332 4.34 5.94 5.62
C THR A 332 4.06 5.44 7.04
N ALA A 333 3.25 6.18 7.80
CA ALA A 333 2.87 5.81 9.15
C ALA A 333 1.39 6.11 9.45
N GLY A 334 0.80 5.32 10.34
CA GLY A 334 -0.45 5.66 11.00
C GLY A 334 -0.23 6.66 12.13
N TRP A 335 -1.08 7.70 12.22
CA TRP A 335 -0.92 8.79 13.18
C TRP A 335 -2.11 8.92 14.12
N PHE A 336 -1.83 9.24 15.40
CA PHE A 336 -2.86 9.67 16.34
C PHE A 336 -2.32 10.58 17.44
N ILE A 337 -3.19 11.40 18.01
CA ILE A 337 -2.95 12.18 19.22
C ILE A 337 -3.63 11.48 20.39
N ARG A 338 -2.92 11.35 21.51
CA ARG A 338 -3.49 10.96 22.81
C ARG A 338 -3.51 12.19 23.72
N TRP A 339 -4.70 12.70 24.01
CA TRP A 339 -4.88 13.86 24.88
C TRP A 339 -4.70 13.49 26.36
N PRO A 340 -4.37 14.45 27.24
CA PRO A 340 -4.26 14.20 28.69
C PRO A 340 -5.54 13.61 29.32
N SER A 341 -6.70 13.90 28.72
CA SER A 341 -8.00 13.31 29.08
C SER A 341 -8.08 11.80 28.83
N GLY A 342 -7.13 11.23 28.09
CA GLY A 342 -7.18 9.86 27.60
C GLY A 342 -7.90 9.71 26.26
N GLU A 343 -8.43 10.78 25.67
CA GLU A 343 -9.03 10.73 24.34
C GLU A 343 -7.97 10.41 23.27
N LYS A 344 -8.35 9.56 22.30
CA LYS A 344 -7.52 9.21 21.13
C LYS A 344 -8.14 9.82 19.88
N GLU A 345 -7.37 10.62 19.17
CA GLU A 345 -7.78 11.30 17.95
C GLU A 345 -6.89 10.83 16.77
N ALA A 346 -7.47 10.30 15.70
CA ALA A 346 -6.73 9.97 14.49
C ALA A 346 -6.42 11.24 13.68
N ILE A 347 -5.26 11.29 13.00
CA ILE A 347 -4.79 12.46 12.24
C ILE A 347 -4.76 12.20 10.74
#